data_AF-A0A1Y2KB14-F1
#
_entry.id   AF-A0A1Y2KB14-F1
#
_cell.length_a   1.000
_cell.length_b   1.000
_cell.length_c   1.000
_cell.angle_alpha   90.00
_cell.angle_beta   90.00
_cell.angle_gamma   90.00
#
_symmetry.space_group_name_H-M   'P 1'
#
loop_
_entity.id
_entity.type
_entity.pdbx_description
1 polymer ?
#
loop_
_entity_poly.entity_id
_entity_poly.type
_entity_poly.pdbx_seq_one_letter_code
_entity_poly.pdbx_strand_id
1 'polypeptide(L)'
;MIDFNKLEKSLAHLKAQQNNRCALPPEMPTLMREAVDESVIQRFETCYDTLWKTLRRYLREELGLAETPASPKPIFRLANENNLLLSDIAHWLEYANARIATAHDYSDEKAQAALALMDRFIEDAEALLQSLTGRR
;
A
#
# COMPACT_ATOMS: atom_id res chain seq x y z
N MET A 1 2.52 22.37 -4.12
CA MET A 1 1.98 21.63 -2.97
C MET A 1 1.31 20.36 -3.49
N ILE A 2 1.82 19.22 -3.07
CA ILE A 2 1.29 17.91 -3.48
C ILE A 2 -0.06 17.68 -2.79
N ASP A 3 -1.05 17.25 -3.57
CA ASP A 3 -2.37 16.87 -3.04
C ASP A 3 -2.33 15.40 -2.60
N PHE A 4 -2.41 15.18 -1.29
CA PHE A 4 -2.41 13.84 -0.67
C PHE A 4 -3.82 13.26 -0.49
N ASN A 5 -4.89 13.98 -0.81
CA ASN A 5 -6.28 13.58 -0.55
C ASN A 5 -6.62 12.21 -1.17
N LYS A 6 -6.10 11.93 -2.37
CA LYS A 6 -6.29 10.62 -3.00
C LYS A 6 -5.66 9.48 -2.21
N LEU A 7 -4.44 9.70 -1.70
CA LEU A 7 -3.72 8.71 -0.89
C LEU A 7 -4.38 8.54 0.48
N GLU A 8 -4.73 9.64 1.14
CA GLU A 8 -5.48 9.64 2.40
C GLU A 8 -6.78 8.83 2.28
N LYS A 9 -7.58 9.08 1.22
CA LYS A 9 -8.82 8.35 0.97
C LYS A 9 -8.59 6.88 0.67
N SER A 10 -7.65 6.53 -0.22
CA SER A 10 -7.41 5.13 -0.56
C SER A 10 -6.93 4.32 0.64
N LEU A 11 -6.08 4.92 1.48
CA LEU A 11 -5.57 4.29 2.70
C LEU A 11 -6.68 4.11 3.74
N ALA A 12 -7.51 5.14 3.96
CA ALA A 12 -8.66 5.05 4.86
C ALA A 12 -9.65 3.95 4.43
N HIS A 13 -9.91 3.83 3.13
CA HIS A 13 -10.77 2.78 2.58
C HIS A 13 -10.19 1.38 2.75
N LEU A 14 -8.88 1.20 2.55
CA LEU A 14 -8.20 -0.07 2.79
C LEU A 14 -8.27 -0.45 4.27
N LYS A 15 -7.93 0.48 5.17
CA LYS A 15 -7.98 0.28 6.62
C LYS A 15 -9.37 -0.11 7.11
N ALA A 16 -10.41 0.59 6.62
CA ALA A 16 -11.79 0.27 6.96
C ALA A 16 -12.18 -1.16 6.53
N GLN A 17 -11.79 -1.58 5.32
CA GLN A 17 -12.13 -2.91 4.82
C GLN A 17 -11.32 -4.01 5.53
N GLN A 18 -10.05 -3.77 5.86
CA GLN A 18 -9.22 -4.70 6.63
C GLN A 18 -9.79 -4.88 8.04
N ASN A 19 -10.21 -3.80 8.70
CA ASN A 19 -10.90 -3.89 10.00
C ASN A 19 -12.21 -4.68 9.90
N ASN A 20 -12.99 -4.45 8.84
CA ASN A 20 -14.21 -5.22 8.57
C ASN A 20 -13.90 -6.72 8.40
N ARG A 21 -12.87 -7.06 7.63
CA ARG A 21 -12.40 -8.44 7.42
C ARG A 21 -12.04 -9.13 8.74
N CYS A 22 -11.29 -8.45 9.61
CA CYS A 22 -10.90 -8.97 10.93
C CYS A 22 -12.09 -9.13 11.89
N ALA A 23 -13.14 -8.30 11.73
CA ALA A 23 -14.35 -8.34 12.54
C ALA A 23 -15.43 -9.28 11.99
N LEU A 24 -15.18 -10.01 10.88
CA LEU A 24 -16.17 -10.89 10.28
C LEU A 24 -16.55 -12.04 11.24
N PRO A 25 -17.85 -12.27 11.47
CA PRO A 25 -18.30 -13.39 12.28
C PRO A 25 -17.91 -14.74 11.66
N PRO A 26 -17.68 -15.78 12.48
CA PRO A 26 -17.35 -17.11 11.98
C PRO A 26 -18.49 -17.76 11.18
N GLU A 27 -19.74 -17.41 11.46
CA GLU A 27 -20.93 -17.90 10.75
C GLU A 27 -21.17 -17.27 9.37
N MET A 28 -20.33 -16.32 8.95
CA MET A 28 -20.46 -15.66 7.65
C MET A 28 -20.35 -16.69 6.51
N PRO A 29 -21.24 -16.66 5.48
CA PRO A 29 -21.12 -17.53 4.32
C PRO A 29 -19.75 -17.41 3.66
N THR A 30 -19.19 -18.54 3.20
CA THR A 30 -17.85 -18.58 2.60
C THR A 30 -17.67 -17.56 1.48
N LEU A 31 -18.64 -17.49 0.55
CA LEU A 31 -18.60 -16.54 -0.57
C LEU A 31 -18.61 -15.06 -0.12
N MET A 32 -19.23 -14.75 1.03
CA MET A 32 -19.18 -13.40 1.60
C MET A 32 -17.81 -13.08 2.19
N ARG A 33 -17.13 -14.08 2.78
CA ARG A 33 -15.75 -13.93 3.26
C ARG A 33 -14.79 -13.73 2.09
N GLU A 34 -14.92 -14.54 1.04
CA GLU A 34 -14.16 -14.41 -0.21
C GLU A 34 -14.34 -13.02 -0.85
N ALA A 35 -15.58 -12.54 -0.95
CA ALA A 35 -15.86 -11.20 -1.48
C ALA A 35 -15.22 -10.07 -0.64
N VAL A 36 -15.13 -10.24 0.68
CA VAL A 36 -14.45 -9.28 1.56
C VAL A 36 -12.94 -9.33 1.37
N ASP A 37 -12.36 -10.52 1.27
CA ASP A 37 -10.95 -10.76 0.98
C ASP A 37 -10.53 -10.13 -0.37
N GLU A 38 -11.30 -10.37 -1.44
CA GLU A 38 -11.16 -9.74 -2.76
C GLU A 38 -11.21 -8.21 -2.66
N SER A 39 -12.15 -7.67 -1.87
CA SER A 39 -12.28 -6.24 -1.68
C SER A 39 -11.06 -5.63 -0.99
N VAL A 40 -10.46 -6.31 -0.01
CA VAL A 40 -9.22 -5.86 0.64
C VAL A 40 -8.08 -5.82 -0.37
N ILE A 41 -7.91 -6.87 -1.18
CA ILE A 41 -6.86 -6.95 -2.21
C ILE A 41 -7.01 -5.81 -3.22
N GLN A 42 -8.21 -5.59 -3.77
CA GLN A 42 -8.45 -4.53 -4.74
C GLN A 42 -8.17 -3.13 -4.17
N ARG A 43 -8.53 -2.91 -2.89
CA ARG A 43 -8.24 -1.65 -2.19
C ARG A 43 -6.75 -1.49 -1.93
N PHE A 44 -6.04 -2.57 -1.62
CA PHE A 44 -4.59 -2.58 -1.49
C PHE A 44 -3.93 -2.18 -2.80
N GLU A 45 -4.30 -2.79 -3.93
CA GLU A 45 -3.73 -2.44 -5.24
C GLU A 45 -3.93 -0.96 -5.57
N THR A 46 -5.14 -0.44 -5.33
CA THR A 46 -5.48 0.97 -5.55
C THR A 46 -4.66 1.89 -4.65
N CYS A 47 -4.53 1.54 -3.37
CA CYS A 47 -3.79 2.31 -2.38
C CYS A 47 -2.29 2.29 -2.69
N TYR A 48 -1.72 1.11 -2.96
CA TYR A 48 -0.32 0.94 -3.34
C TYR A 48 0.00 1.74 -4.61
N ASP A 49 -0.82 1.65 -5.65
CA ASP A 49 -0.61 2.37 -6.90
C ASP A 49 -0.71 3.89 -6.74
N THR A 50 -1.56 4.36 -5.83
CA THR A 50 -1.63 5.78 -5.48
C THR A 50 -0.41 6.20 -4.67
N LEU A 51 0.01 5.38 -3.70
CA LEU A 51 1.12 5.66 -2.80
C LEU A 51 2.43 5.83 -3.54
N TRP A 52 2.84 4.87 -4.38
CA TRP A 52 4.14 4.97 -5.05
C TRP A 52 4.18 6.12 -6.07
N LYS A 53 3.03 6.45 -6.70
CA LYS A 53 2.92 7.61 -7.61
C LYS A 53 3.03 8.93 -6.86
N THR A 54 2.39 9.04 -5.69
CA THR A 54 2.50 10.21 -4.81
C THR A 54 3.91 10.35 -4.27
N LEU A 55 4.54 9.26 -3.82
CA LEU A 55 5.93 9.25 -3.36
C LEU A 55 6.89 9.67 -4.48
N ARG A 56 6.71 9.15 -5.70
CA ARG A 56 7.48 9.58 -6.87
C ARG A 56 7.33 11.08 -7.12
N ARG A 57 6.12 11.61 -7.02
CA ARG A 57 5.86 13.05 -7.17
C ARG A 57 6.59 13.87 -6.10
N TYR A 58 6.56 13.40 -4.85
CA TYR A 58 7.28 14.02 -3.74
C TYR A 58 8.79 14.06 -3.97
N LEU A 59 9.38 12.94 -4.37
CA LEU A 59 10.82 12.86 -4.70
C LEU A 59 11.21 13.87 -5.79
N ARG A 60 10.34 14.14 -6.76
CA ARG A 60 10.60 15.11 -7.83
C ARG A 60 10.41 16.56 -7.41
N GLU A 61 9.27 16.86 -6.79
CA GLU A 61 8.83 18.24 -6.54
C GLU A 61 9.46 18.82 -5.28
N GLU A 62 9.61 18.02 -4.22
CA GLU A 62 10.07 18.50 -2.91
C GLU A 62 11.57 18.23 -2.70
N LEU A 63 12.09 17.09 -3.19
CA LEU A 63 13.51 16.74 -3.10
C LEU A 63 14.33 17.08 -4.36
N GLY A 64 13.67 17.55 -5.43
CA GLY A 64 14.34 18.01 -6.64
C GLY A 64 15.00 16.90 -7.49
N LEU A 65 14.63 15.64 -7.30
CA LEU A 65 15.17 14.52 -8.09
C LEU A 65 14.57 14.53 -9.51
N ALA A 66 15.33 15.09 -10.46
CA ALA A 66 14.89 15.26 -11.85
C ALA A 66 14.60 13.92 -12.55
N GLU A 67 15.41 12.88 -12.28
CA GLU A 67 15.26 11.55 -12.83
C GLU A 67 14.65 10.60 -11.80
N THR A 68 13.34 10.36 -11.89
CA THR A 68 12.68 9.32 -11.09
C THR A 68 12.18 8.18 -11.97
N PRO A 69 12.53 6.93 -11.66
CA PRO A 69 12.07 5.76 -12.40
C PRO A 69 10.55 5.66 -12.47
N ALA A 70 10.03 5.02 -13.52
CA ALA A 70 8.61 4.79 -13.71
C ALA A 70 8.13 3.44 -13.12
N SER A 71 8.78 2.96 -12.06
CA SER A 71 8.44 1.69 -11.41
C SER A 71 8.51 1.79 -9.88
N PRO A 72 7.70 1.01 -9.14
CA PRO A 72 7.61 1.16 -7.68
C PRO A 72 8.90 0.80 -6.93
N LYS A 73 9.54 -0.33 -7.27
CA LYS A 73 10.72 -0.82 -6.52
C LYS A 73 11.86 0.21 -6.47
N PRO A 74 12.28 0.84 -7.59
CA PRO A 74 13.28 1.89 -7.55
C PRO A 74 12.83 3.15 -6.80
N ILE A 75 11.54 3.51 -6.86
CA ILE A 75 11.00 4.65 -6.11
C ILE A 75 11.11 4.42 -4.60
N PHE A 76 10.80 3.22 -4.11
CA PHE A 76 10.99 2.90 -2.70
C PHE A 76 12.46 2.88 -2.30
N ARG A 77 13.36 2.40 -3.16
CA ARG A 77 14.82 2.47 -2.89
C ARG A 77 15.30 3.91 -2.75
N LEU A 78 14.90 4.79 -3.68
CA LEU A 78 15.22 6.22 -3.60
C LEU A 78 14.64 6.86 -2.34
N ALA A 79 13.40 6.53 -1.97
CA ALA A 79 12.81 7.04 -0.73
C ALA A 79 13.57 6.58 0.52
N ASN A 80 14.05 5.34 0.54
CA ASN A 80 14.89 4.80 1.62
C ASN A 80 16.23 5.54 1.69
N GLU A 81 16.91 5.74 0.55
CA GLU A 81 18.17 6.49 0.46
C GLU A 81 18.04 7.95 0.93
N ASN A 82 16.85 8.52 0.79
CA ASN A 82 16.51 9.87 1.27
C ASN A 82 15.89 9.88 2.67
N ASN A 83 15.96 8.78 3.43
CA ASN A 83 15.45 8.65 4.81
C ASN A 83 13.95 8.99 4.97
N LEU A 84 13.13 8.75 3.94
CA LEU A 84 11.68 8.95 4.00
C LEU A 84 10.93 7.74 4.57
N LEU A 85 11.53 6.55 4.49
CA LEU A 85 10.92 5.32 4.98
C LEU A 85 11.34 5.10 6.44
N LEU A 86 10.36 4.85 7.31
CA LEU A 86 10.59 4.50 8.70
C LEU A 86 10.79 3.00 8.91
N SER A 87 10.20 2.18 8.04
CA SER A 87 10.35 0.73 8.02
C SER A 87 11.40 0.27 7.02
N ASP A 88 11.85 -0.98 7.18
CA ASP A 88 12.83 -1.60 6.31
C ASP A 88 12.33 -1.65 4.85
N ILE A 89 13.20 -1.26 3.92
CA ILE A 89 12.98 -1.38 2.47
C ILE A 89 12.55 -2.80 2.06
N ALA A 90 12.97 -3.84 2.78
CA ALA A 90 12.54 -5.22 2.57
C ALA A 90 11.01 -5.37 2.60
N HIS A 91 10.32 -4.71 3.55
CA HIS A 91 8.85 -4.73 3.63
C HIS A 91 8.22 -4.14 2.37
N TRP A 92 8.73 -3.01 1.88
CA TRP A 92 8.23 -2.35 0.68
C TRP A 92 8.47 -3.18 -0.58
N LEU A 93 9.59 -3.90 -0.65
CA LEU A 93 9.85 -4.83 -1.76
C LEU A 93 8.92 -6.05 -1.71
N GLU A 94 8.55 -6.54 -0.53
CA GLU A 94 7.53 -7.58 -0.35
C GLU A 94 6.15 -7.09 -0.83
N TYR A 95 5.73 -5.88 -0.47
CA TYR A 95 4.47 -5.31 -0.96
C TYR A 95 4.46 -5.17 -2.49
N ALA A 96 5.60 -4.78 -3.07
CA ALA A 96 5.74 -4.72 -4.52
C ALA A 96 5.57 -6.09 -5.19
N ASN A 97 6.10 -7.15 -4.57
CA ASN A 97 5.92 -8.52 -5.06
C ASN A 97 4.47 -8.97 -4.91
N ALA A 98 3.82 -8.69 -3.77
CA ALA A 98 2.42 -9.00 -3.52
C ALA A 98 1.52 -8.33 -4.56
N ARG A 99 1.70 -7.03 -4.84
CA ARG A 99 0.94 -6.32 -5.87
C ARG A 99 1.14 -6.90 -7.28
N ILE A 100 2.33 -7.38 -7.60
CA ILE A 100 2.57 -8.04 -8.90
C ILE A 100 1.83 -9.39 -8.93
N ALA A 101 1.88 -10.15 -7.85
CA ALA A 101 1.25 -11.46 -7.76
C ALA A 101 -0.28 -11.36 -7.88
N THR A 102 -0.92 -10.45 -7.14
CA THR A 102 -2.38 -10.27 -7.15
C THR A 102 -2.92 -9.80 -8.49
N ALA A 103 -2.13 -9.04 -9.25
CA ALA A 103 -2.54 -8.54 -10.57
C ALA A 103 -2.43 -9.55 -11.71
N HIS A 104 -1.62 -10.61 -11.58
CA HIS A 104 -1.36 -11.57 -12.67
C HIS A 104 -1.96 -12.95 -12.43
N ASP A 105 -2.07 -13.39 -11.17
CA ASP A 105 -2.46 -14.75 -10.85
C ASP A 105 -3.20 -14.77 -9.50
N TYR A 106 -4.52 -14.74 -9.59
CA TYR A 106 -5.43 -14.81 -8.46
C TYR A 106 -5.60 -16.28 -8.04
N SER A 107 -4.56 -16.86 -7.45
CA SER A 107 -4.66 -18.13 -6.73
C SER A 107 -4.94 -17.87 -5.25
N ASP A 108 -5.71 -18.76 -4.60
CA ASP A 108 -6.06 -18.63 -3.18
C ASP A 108 -4.82 -18.44 -2.28
N GLU A 109 -3.73 -19.15 -2.59
CA GLU A 109 -2.46 -19.03 -1.86
C GLU A 109 -1.85 -17.62 -1.96
N LYS A 110 -1.87 -17.02 -3.15
CA LYS A 110 -1.33 -15.66 -3.38
C LYS A 110 -2.22 -14.60 -2.74
N ALA A 111 -3.54 -14.78 -2.81
CA ALA A 111 -4.50 -13.93 -2.14
C ALA A 111 -4.26 -13.94 -0.64
N GLN A 112 -4.16 -15.11 -0.01
CA GLN A 112 -3.89 -15.23 1.43
C GLN A 112 -2.52 -14.65 1.82
N ALA A 113 -1.49 -14.87 1.01
CA ALA A 113 -0.17 -14.27 1.24
C ALA A 113 -0.22 -12.74 1.19
N ALA A 114 -0.92 -12.15 0.22
CA ALA A 114 -1.11 -10.69 0.16
C ALA A 114 -1.90 -10.19 1.38
N LEU A 115 -3.00 -10.86 1.71
CA LEU A 115 -3.87 -10.51 2.83
C LEU A 115 -3.17 -10.55 4.19
N ALA A 116 -2.17 -11.42 4.36
CA ALA A 116 -1.34 -11.48 5.57
C ALA A 116 -0.41 -10.26 5.74
N LEU A 117 -0.15 -9.51 4.67
CA LEU A 117 0.71 -8.31 4.68
C LEU A 117 -0.07 -7.03 4.98
N MET A 118 -1.41 -7.07 5.00
CA MET A 118 -2.26 -5.87 4.96
C MET A 118 -2.11 -4.97 6.17
N ASP A 119 -2.09 -5.53 7.38
CA ASP A 119 -1.96 -4.74 8.60
C ASP A 119 -0.61 -3.98 8.62
N ARG A 120 0.48 -4.68 8.31
CA ARG A 120 1.83 -4.09 8.22
C ARG A 120 1.92 -3.04 7.12
N PHE A 121 1.31 -3.29 5.95
CA PHE A 121 1.28 -2.31 4.86
C PHE A 121 0.51 -1.04 5.26
N ILE A 122 -0.62 -1.18 5.95
CA ILE A 122 -1.42 -0.03 6.40
C ILE A 122 -0.59 0.82 7.38
N GLU A 123 0.07 0.20 8.36
CA GLU A 123 0.93 0.91 9.31
C GLU A 123 2.08 1.64 8.61
N ASP A 124 2.79 0.95 7.71
CA ASP A 124 3.90 1.52 6.92
C ASP A 124 3.43 2.68 6.04
N ALA A 125 2.26 2.55 5.41
CA ALA A 125 1.67 3.58 4.56
C ALA A 125 1.20 4.80 5.36
N GLU A 126 0.63 4.61 6.55
CA GLU A 126 0.24 5.71 7.46
C GLU A 126 1.48 6.47 7.93
N ALA A 127 2.54 5.76 8.32
CA ALA A 127 3.80 6.34 8.77
C ALA A 127 4.52 7.13 7.66
N LEU A 128 4.51 6.59 6.44
CA LEU A 128 5.03 7.31 5.27
C LEU A 128 4.19 8.56 4.98
N LEU A 129 2.87 8.46 4.98
CA LEU A 129 1.98 9.60 4.72
C LEU A 129 2.18 10.74 5.74
N GLN A 130 2.34 10.41 7.01
CA GLN A 130 2.71 11.37 8.07
C GLN A 130 4.05 12.06 7.75
N SER A 131 5.05 11.28 7.33
CA SER A 131 6.36 11.80 6.96
C SER A 131 6.31 12.74 5.75
N LEU A 132 5.50 12.42 4.73
CA LEU A 132 5.33 13.24 3.52
C LEU A 132 4.52 14.52 3.75
N THR A 133 3.58 14.50 4.70
CA THR A 133 2.72 15.66 5.02
C THR A 133 3.31 16.57 6.10
N GLY A 134 4.39 16.13 6.77
CA GLY A 134 4.98 16.85 7.90
C GLY A 134 4.10 16.88 9.16
N ARG A 135 3.04 16.07 9.20
CA ARG A 135 2.15 15.92 10.35
C ARG A 135 2.74 14.83 11.26
N ARG A 136 3.53 15.24 12.25
CA ARG A 136 4.00 14.37 13.35
C ARG A 136 3.12 14.54 14.58
#